data_AF-A0A7S3H6T0-F1
#
_entry.id   AF-A0A7S3H6T0-F1
#
_cell.length_a   1.000
_cell.length_b   1.000
_cell.length_c   1.000
_cell.angle_alpha   90.00
_cell.angle_beta   90.00
_cell.angle_gamma   90.00
#
_symmetry.space_group_name_H-M   'P 1'
#
loop_
_entity.id
_entity.type
_entity.pdbx_description
1 polymer ?
#
loop_
_entity_poly.entity_id
_entity_poly.type
_entity_poly.pdbx_seq_one_letter_code
_entity_poly.pdbx_strand_id
1 'polypeptide(L)'
;HSMGGAAVLAAACAEGIPAERILGLCTLCGQTRHLPSTHDLSGLRSAGALVVHGLADRKLPACCADEIWERLSDGNNREPTSDNGKLEVRRRVLLEDTGHHLVECGTVIEDLLHDWVLALCAQSCSESGS
;
A
#
# COMPACT_ATOMS: atom_id res chain seq x y z
N HIS A 1 2.54 0.87 -9.97
CA HIS A 1 3.73 1.74 -10.05
C HIS A 1 3.38 3.07 -10.71
N SER A 2 3.94 4.21 -10.28
CA SER A 2 3.69 5.52 -10.91
C SER A 2 2.19 5.84 -11.04
N MET A 3 1.72 6.24 -12.23
CA MET A 3 0.29 6.39 -12.54
C MET A 3 -0.54 5.15 -12.22
N GLY A 4 0.02 3.95 -12.39
CA GLY A 4 -0.64 2.70 -12.04
C GLY A 4 -0.95 2.56 -10.55
N GLY A 5 -0.22 3.26 -9.67
CA GLY A 5 -0.56 3.32 -8.23
C GLY A 5 -1.91 4.00 -8.00
N ALA A 6 -2.13 5.17 -8.60
CA ALA A 6 -3.42 5.85 -8.52
C ALA A 6 -4.54 5.06 -9.22
N ALA A 7 -4.24 4.42 -10.35
CA ALA A 7 -5.22 3.61 -11.08
C ALA A 7 -5.70 2.39 -10.28
N VAL A 8 -4.82 1.69 -9.55
CA VAL A 8 -5.21 0.56 -8.68
C VAL A 8 -6.12 1.04 -7.56
N LEU A 9 -5.81 2.18 -6.94
CA LEU A 9 -6.65 2.75 -5.88
C LEU A 9 -8.02 3.17 -6.41
N ALA A 10 -8.08 3.81 -7.58
CA ALA A 10 -9.33 4.17 -8.22
C ALA A 10 -10.16 2.94 -8.62
N ALA A 11 -9.51 1.91 -9.16
CA ALA A 11 -10.17 0.65 -9.50
C ALA A 11 -10.74 -0.05 -8.26
N ALA A 12 -10.03 -0.02 -7.13
CA ALA A 12 -10.49 -0.61 -5.88
C ALA A 12 -11.76 0.05 -5.31
N CYS A 13 -12.01 1.31 -5.66
CA CYS A 13 -13.22 2.05 -5.30
C CYS A 13 -14.30 2.02 -6.40
N ALA A 14 -14.06 1.34 -7.52
CA ALA A 14 -15.02 1.32 -8.63
C ALA A 14 -16.31 0.57 -8.24
N GLU A 15 -17.44 1.08 -8.73
CA GLU A 15 -18.73 0.42 -8.53
C GLU A 15 -18.70 -1.03 -9.01
N GLY A 16 -19.27 -1.94 -8.21
CA GLY A 16 -19.35 -3.36 -8.54
C GLY A 16 -18.12 -4.20 -8.17
N ILE A 17 -17.10 -3.61 -7.53
CA ILE A 17 -16.03 -4.37 -6.85
C ILE A 17 -16.32 -4.38 -5.35
N PRO A 18 -16.79 -5.51 -4.78
CA PRO A 18 -16.99 -5.63 -3.35
C PRO A 18 -15.66 -5.54 -2.61
N ALA A 19 -15.59 -4.69 -1.57
CA ALA A 19 -14.36 -4.42 -0.83
C ALA A 19 -13.77 -5.69 -0.19
N GLU A 20 -14.63 -6.63 0.23
CA GLU A 20 -14.25 -7.92 0.81
C GLU A 20 -13.48 -8.83 -0.16
N ARG A 21 -13.52 -8.56 -1.48
CA ARG A 21 -12.75 -9.29 -2.48
C ARG A 21 -11.32 -8.78 -2.62
N ILE A 22 -10.99 -7.65 -2.00
CA ILE A 22 -9.67 -7.03 -2.08
C ILE A 22 -8.91 -7.37 -0.80
N LEU A 23 -7.95 -8.28 -0.92
CA LEU A 23 -7.09 -8.65 0.21
C LEU A 23 -6.08 -7.56 0.54
N GLY A 24 -5.54 -6.87 -0.47
CA GLY A 24 -4.55 -5.82 -0.25
C GLY A 24 -4.38 -4.88 -1.42
N LEU A 25 -3.91 -3.67 -1.12
CA LEU A 25 -3.60 -2.61 -2.07
C LEU A 25 -2.11 -2.29 -2.01
N CYS A 26 -1.43 -2.27 -3.15
CA CYS A 26 -0.01 -1.92 -3.20
C CYS A 26 0.24 -0.79 -4.20
N THR A 27 0.97 0.23 -3.76
CA THR A 27 1.50 1.26 -4.66
C THR A 27 3.03 1.27 -4.59
N LEU A 28 3.66 1.52 -5.73
CA LEU A 28 5.12 1.60 -5.89
C LEU A 28 5.42 2.95 -6.57
N CYS A 29 6.11 3.86 -5.91
CA CYS A 29 6.31 5.24 -6.40
C CYS A 29 5.02 5.83 -6.98
N GLY A 30 3.91 5.75 -6.24
CA GLY A 30 2.59 6.13 -6.73
C GLY A 30 2.45 7.64 -6.93
N GLN A 31 1.72 8.07 -7.95
CA GLN A 31 1.32 9.47 -8.08
C GLN A 31 0.06 9.77 -7.25
N THR A 32 -0.20 11.05 -6.98
CA THR A 32 -1.39 11.48 -6.22
C THR A 32 -2.51 12.07 -7.06
N ARG A 33 -2.25 12.32 -8.35
CA ARG A 33 -3.26 12.84 -9.27
C ARG A 33 -4.40 11.83 -9.46
N HIS A 34 -5.64 12.29 -9.28
CA HIS A 34 -6.87 11.50 -9.37
C HIS A 34 -6.99 10.37 -8.32
N LEU A 35 -6.31 10.49 -7.19
CA LEU A 35 -6.55 9.59 -6.07
C LEU A 35 -8.00 9.71 -5.57
N PRO A 36 -8.66 8.58 -5.24
CA PRO A 36 -9.94 8.59 -4.53
C PRO A 36 -9.84 9.34 -3.21
N SER A 37 -10.96 9.88 -2.73
CA SER A 37 -11.00 10.54 -1.43
C SER A 37 -10.84 9.52 -0.29
N THR A 38 -10.52 10.00 0.92
CA THR A 38 -10.49 9.17 2.13
C THR A 38 -11.84 8.48 2.38
N HIS A 39 -12.95 9.14 2.03
CA HIS A 39 -14.28 8.56 2.11
C HIS A 39 -14.44 7.36 1.17
N ASP A 40 -13.98 7.48 -0.08
CA ASP A 40 -14.07 6.40 -1.08
C ASP A 40 -13.23 5.17 -0.67
N LEU A 41 -12.08 5.40 -0.04
CA LEU A 41 -11.17 4.35 0.42
C LEU A 41 -11.60 3.74 1.77
N SER A 42 -12.59 4.33 2.45
CA SER A 42 -13.00 3.91 3.80
C SER A 42 -13.54 2.47 3.86
N GLY A 43 -14.11 1.98 2.76
CA GLY A 43 -14.57 0.58 2.64
C GLY A 43 -13.42 -0.44 2.57
N LEU A 44 -12.19 -0.01 2.28
CA LEU A 44 -11.01 -0.86 2.07
C LEU A 44 -10.11 -0.94 3.32
N ARG A 45 -10.63 -0.56 4.49
CA ARG A 45 -9.86 -0.54 5.74
C ARG A 45 -9.45 -1.92 6.25
N SER A 46 -10.26 -2.94 5.97
CA SER A 46 -9.96 -4.33 6.31
C SER A 46 -8.90 -4.95 5.40
N ALA A 47 -8.70 -4.41 4.19
CA ALA A 47 -7.65 -4.86 3.29
C ALA A 47 -6.27 -4.48 3.84
N GLY A 48 -5.22 -5.21 3.46
CA GLY A 48 -3.86 -4.71 3.64
C GLY A 48 -3.55 -3.51 2.75
N ALA A 49 -2.51 -2.77 3.09
CA ALA A 49 -2.07 -1.59 2.37
C ALA A 49 -0.54 -1.50 2.38
N LEU A 50 0.09 -1.48 1.22
CA LEU A 50 1.54 -1.33 1.08
C LEU A 50 1.84 -0.12 0.19
N VAL A 51 2.49 0.89 0.75
CA VAL A 51 2.92 2.09 0.00
C VAL A 51 4.45 2.11 0.00
N VAL A 52 5.07 1.83 -1.14
CA VAL A 52 6.54 1.85 -1.28
C VAL A 52 6.94 3.04 -2.13
N HIS A 53 7.93 3.81 -1.69
CA HIS A 53 8.42 4.97 -2.45
C HIS A 53 9.91 5.19 -2.23
N GLY A 54 10.64 5.59 -3.28
CA GLY A 54 12.06 5.93 -3.18
C GLY A 54 12.27 7.40 -2.77
N LEU A 55 13.09 7.66 -1.75
CA LEU A 55 13.37 9.01 -1.27
C LEU A 55 14.16 9.86 -2.28
N ALA A 56 14.88 9.23 -3.20
CA ALA A 56 15.60 9.90 -4.28
C ALA A 56 14.78 10.02 -5.58
N ASP A 57 13.47 9.75 -5.54
CA ASP A 57 12.58 9.90 -6.70
C ASP A 57 12.43 11.38 -7.11
N ARG A 58 13.07 11.73 -8.24
CA ARG A 58 13.02 13.08 -8.85
C ARG A 58 11.83 13.29 -9.77
N LYS A 59 11.06 12.25 -10.09
CA LYS A 59 9.86 12.33 -10.94
C LYS A 59 8.62 12.56 -10.10
N LEU A 60 8.50 11.82 -8.99
CA LEU A 60 7.42 11.95 -8.03
C LEU A 60 8.01 12.12 -6.62
N PRO A 61 7.82 13.27 -5.96
CA PRO A 61 8.41 13.52 -4.65
C PRO A 61 7.88 12.55 -3.60
N ALA A 62 8.67 12.28 -2.56
CA ALA A 62 8.31 11.35 -1.49
C ALA A 62 7.00 11.72 -0.76
N CYS A 63 6.60 13.00 -0.75
CA CYS A 63 5.31 13.43 -0.20
C CYS A 63 4.09 12.79 -0.88
N CYS A 64 4.25 12.26 -2.11
CA CYS A 64 3.21 11.46 -2.73
C CYS A 64 2.87 10.20 -1.92
N ALA A 65 3.88 9.56 -1.33
CA ALA A 65 3.69 8.40 -0.46
C ALA A 65 2.97 8.78 0.84
N ASP A 66 3.28 9.95 1.40
CA ASP A 66 2.60 10.49 2.58
C ASP A 66 1.11 10.71 2.29
N GLU A 67 0.78 11.37 1.18
CA GLU A 67 -0.60 11.65 0.80
C GLU A 67 -1.40 10.38 0.51
N ILE A 68 -0.80 9.39 -0.19
CA ILE A 68 -1.45 8.09 -0.42
C ILE A 68 -1.69 7.38 0.92
N TRP A 69 -0.69 7.36 1.79
CA TRP A 69 -0.78 6.70 3.09
C TRP A 69 -1.83 7.35 4.00
N GLU A 70 -1.89 8.67 4.04
CA GLU A 70 -2.89 9.41 4.82
C GLU A 70 -4.31 9.04 4.41
N ARG A 71 -4.58 8.96 3.10
CA ARG A 71 -5.90 8.57 2.58
C ARG A 71 -6.25 7.12 2.88
N LEU A 72 -5.27 6.21 2.82
CA LEU A 72 -5.48 4.80 3.16
C LEU A 72 -5.65 4.59 4.67
N SER A 73 -4.98 5.39 5.49
CA SER A 73 -4.91 5.22 6.96
C SER A 73 -5.94 6.08 7.71
N ASP A 74 -6.81 6.79 6.98
CA ASP A 74 -7.80 7.72 7.55
C ASP A 74 -7.17 8.84 8.39
N GLY A 75 -6.01 9.33 7.98
CA GLY A 75 -5.24 10.32 8.74
C GLY A 75 -4.63 9.80 10.05
N ASN A 76 -4.83 8.52 10.38
CA ASN A 76 -4.24 7.91 11.57
C ASN A 76 -2.82 7.46 11.23
N ASN A 77 -1.87 8.40 11.30
CA ASN A 77 -0.43 8.19 11.06
C ASN A 77 0.26 7.34 12.13
N ARG A 78 -0.47 6.50 12.87
CA ARG A 78 0.18 5.56 13.78
C ARG A 78 0.98 4.60 12.92
N GLU A 79 2.29 4.60 13.15
CA GLU A 79 3.13 3.59 12.54
C GLU A 79 2.60 2.21 12.93
N PRO A 80 2.64 1.26 11.98
CA PRO A 80 2.38 -0.14 12.26
C PRO A 80 3.14 -0.61 13.52
N THR A 81 2.44 -0.83 14.64
CA THR A 81 3.06 -1.37 15.86
C THR A 81 3.16 -2.88 15.70
N SER A 82 4.37 -3.38 15.51
CA SER A 82 4.66 -4.82 15.48
C SER A 82 4.39 -5.44 16.86
N ASP A 83 3.14 -5.76 17.13
CA ASP A 83 2.79 -6.61 18.27
C ASP A 83 3.07 -8.06 17.91
N ASN A 84 4.02 -8.67 18.63
CA ASN A 84 4.27 -10.12 18.66
C ASN A 84 4.81 -10.78 17.39
N GLY A 85 5.60 -10.07 16.56
CA GLY A 85 6.28 -10.67 15.41
C GLY A 85 5.35 -11.09 14.27
N LYS A 86 4.10 -10.63 14.28
CA LYS A 86 3.23 -10.68 13.10
C LYS A 86 3.64 -9.60 12.11
N LEU A 87 3.78 -9.98 10.85
CA LEU A 87 4.10 -9.08 9.75
C LEU A 87 2.86 -8.20 9.49
N GLU A 88 2.99 -6.88 9.67
CA GLU A 88 1.85 -6.00 9.48
C GLU A 88 1.52 -5.84 7.99
N VAL A 89 0.26 -6.12 7.65
CA VAL A 89 -0.24 -6.07 6.27
C VAL A 89 -0.57 -4.65 5.82
N ARG A 90 -0.51 -3.66 6.72
CA ARG A 90 -0.65 -2.23 6.43
C ARG A 90 0.65 -1.50 6.79
N ARG A 91 1.41 -1.02 5.81
CA ARG A 91 2.68 -0.31 6.04
C ARG A 91 3.04 0.65 4.92
N ARG A 92 3.80 1.67 5.28
CA ARG A 92 4.49 2.57 4.35
C ARG A 92 6.00 2.34 4.45
N VAL A 93 6.65 2.17 3.31
CA VAL A 93 8.08 1.89 3.19
C VAL A 93 8.72 2.97 2.33
N LEU A 94 9.65 3.71 2.92
CA LEU A 94 10.45 4.72 2.23
C LEU A 94 11.87 4.18 2.07
N LEU A 95 12.37 4.13 0.84
CA LEU A 95 13.68 3.56 0.51
C LEU A 95 14.69 4.68 0.30
N GLU A 96 15.75 4.70 1.10
CA GLU A 96 16.87 5.63 0.95
C GLU A 96 17.58 5.41 -0.38
N ASP A 97 18.15 6.48 -0.95
CA ASP A 97 18.95 6.49 -2.19
C ASP A 97 18.30 5.81 -3.42
N THR A 98 16.99 5.61 -3.38
CA THR A 98 16.26 4.87 -4.41
C THR A 98 15.44 5.81 -5.28
N GLY A 99 15.54 5.67 -6.61
CA GLY A 99 14.86 6.52 -7.58
C GLY A 99 13.46 6.02 -7.97
N HIS A 100 12.82 6.71 -8.91
CA HIS A 100 11.45 6.40 -9.38
C HIS A 100 11.25 4.95 -9.84
N HIS A 101 12.28 4.37 -10.44
CA HIS A 101 12.19 3.03 -11.05
C HIS A 101 12.47 1.92 -10.04
N LEU A 102 12.92 2.27 -8.82
CA LEU A 102 13.21 1.34 -7.73
C LEU A 102 14.25 0.26 -8.08
N VAL A 103 15.08 0.50 -9.10
CA VAL A 103 16.03 -0.49 -9.65
C VAL A 103 17.12 -0.82 -8.64
N GLU A 104 17.50 0.16 -7.82
CA GLU A 104 18.53 0.05 -6.80
C GLU A 104 18.15 -0.97 -5.70
N CYS A 105 16.85 -1.24 -5.53
CA CYS A 105 16.31 -2.12 -4.50
C CYS A 105 15.40 -3.22 -5.07
N GLY A 106 15.59 -3.62 -6.33
CA GLY A 106 14.71 -4.57 -7.02
C GLY A 106 14.45 -5.86 -6.23
N THR A 107 15.52 -6.55 -5.79
CA THR A 107 15.41 -7.80 -5.00
C THR A 107 14.73 -7.57 -3.64
N VAL A 108 15.07 -6.47 -2.97
CA VAL A 108 14.46 -6.08 -1.68
C VAL A 108 12.95 -5.87 -1.83
N ILE A 109 12.51 -5.29 -2.94
CA ILE A 109 11.09 -5.07 -3.23
C ILE A 109 10.38 -6.38 -3.56
N GLU A 110 11.02 -7.27 -4.33
CA GLU A 110 10.47 -8.60 -4.63
C GLU A 110 10.23 -9.40 -3.34
N ASP A 111 11.24 -9.45 -2.45
CA ASP A 111 11.12 -10.12 -1.15
C ASP A 111 10.04 -9.47 -0.28
N LEU A 112 10.03 -8.13 -0.21
CA LEU A 112 9.02 -7.36 0.53
C LEU A 112 7.60 -7.67 0.06
N LEU A 113 7.38 -7.74 -1.26
CA LEU A 113 6.08 -8.01 -1.87
C LEU A 113 5.67 -9.47 -1.64
N HIS A 114 6.60 -10.41 -1.80
CA HIS A 114 6.37 -11.82 -1.57
C HIS A 114 5.92 -12.07 -0.12
N ASP A 115 6.68 -11.57 0.86
CA ASP A 115 6.37 -11.74 2.28
C ASP A 115 5.05 -11.07 2.66
N TRP A 116 4.78 -9.89 2.09
CA TRP A 116 3.51 -9.19 2.30
C TRP A 116 2.31 -9.97 1.78
N VAL A 117 2.42 -10.54 0.57
CA VAL A 117 1.34 -11.37 -0.01
C VAL A 117 1.11 -12.63 0.84
N LEU A 118 2.17 -13.28 1.32
CA LEU A 118 2.03 -14.43 2.22
C LEU A 118 1.32 -14.05 3.53
N ALA A 119 1.64 -12.89 4.10
CA ALA A 119 0.97 -12.38 5.30
C ALA A 119 -0.53 -12.11 5.06
N LEU A 120 -0.88 -11.52 3.91
CA LEU A 120 -2.28 -11.31 3.51
C LEU A 120 -3.05 -12.62 3.41
N CYS A 121 -2.48 -13.63 2.76
CA CYS A 121 -3.10 -14.95 2.63
C CYS A 121 -3.30 -15.62 3.99
N ALA A 122 -2.29 -15.57 4.87
CA ALA A 122 -2.37 -16.15 6.21
C ALA A 122 -3.47 -15.51 7.07
N GLN A 123 -3.62 -14.17 7.00
CA GLN A 123 -4.68 -13.46 7.71
C GLN A 123 -6.07 -13.87 7.22
N SER A 124 -6.27 -13.90 5.89
CA SER A 124 -7.56 -14.27 5.30
C SER A 124 -8.00 -15.70 5.65
N CYS A 125 -7.05 -16.65 5.71
CA CYS A 125 -7.34 -18.02 6.14
C CYS A 125 -7.69 -18.12 7.64
N SER A 126 -7.13 -17.26 8.48
CA SER A 126 -7.37 -17.26 9.93
C SER A 126 -8.77 -16.73 10.28
N GLU A 127 -9.26 -15.73 9.55
CA GLU A 127 -10.58 -15.12 9.75
C GLU A 127 -11.74 -15.99 9.22
N SER A 128 -11.46 -16.95 8.34
CA SER A 128 -12.46 -17.85 7.76
C SER A 128 -12.74 -19.11 8.61
N GLY A 129 -11.97 -19.32 9.69
CA GLY A 129 -12.01 -20.53 10.53
C GLY A 129 -12.57 -20.32 11.95
N SER A 130 -13.05 -19.12 12.25
CA SER A 130 -13.64 -18.71 13.54
C SER A 130 -15.11 -18.35 13.39
#